data_AF-A0A9E2KJM5-F1
#
_entry.id   AF-A0A9E2KJM5-F1
#
_cell.length_a   1.000
_cell.length_b   1.000
_cell.length_c   1.000
_cell.angle_alpha   90.00
_cell.angle_beta   90.00
_cell.angle_gamma   90.00
#
_symmetry.space_group_name_H-M   'P 1'
#
loop_
_entity.id
_entity.type
_entity.pdbx_description
1 polymer ?
#
loop_
_entity_poly.entity_id
_entity_poly.type
_entity_poly.pdbx_seq_one_letter_code
_entity_poly.pdbx_strand_id
1 'polypeptide(L)'
;MILKPVQLGRQALDPETLAADKKRCRPFGPCGAGEKALYLGGFWLDRRYYLPYSSIQRVFKRVAMSRGGFSRKGIFASLPYLVVQYDGGREKQCLFKQEEQVDQLLDWLAQRRPEIKRASADAEA
;
A
#
# COMPACT_ATOMS: atom_id res chain seq x y z
N MET A 1 -5.76 22.24 6.82
CA MET A 1 -4.44 21.81 7.33
C MET A 1 -4.19 20.38 6.83
N ILE A 2 -3.29 20.20 5.86
CA ILE A 2 -2.97 18.87 5.33
C ILE A 2 -2.07 18.18 6.35
N LEU A 3 -2.56 17.10 6.97
CA LEU A 3 -1.77 16.33 7.92
C LEU A 3 -0.53 15.77 7.20
N LYS A 4 0.67 16.10 7.72
CA LYS A 4 1.94 15.61 7.17
C LYS A 4 1.97 14.08 7.33
N PRO A 5 2.24 13.32 6.26
CA PRO A 5 2.32 11.87 6.36
C PRO A 5 3.53 11.47 7.21
N VAL A 6 3.39 10.39 7.96
CA VAL A 6 4.44 9.81 8.81
C VAL A 6 5.33 8.90 7.97
N GLN A 7 6.65 9.06 8.11
CA GLN A 7 7.64 8.20 7.48
C GLN A 7 7.66 6.83 8.18
N LEU A 8 7.59 5.73 7.43
CA LEU A 8 7.72 4.39 8.00
C LEU A 8 9.14 3.82 7.90
N GLY A 9 9.84 4.13 6.81
CA GLY A 9 11.15 3.57 6.48
C GLY A 9 12.32 4.41 6.96
N ARG A 10 13.55 3.92 6.74
CA ARG A 10 14.78 4.66 7.10
C ARG A 10 15.02 5.88 6.21
N GLN A 11 14.67 5.80 4.93
CA GLN A 11 14.85 6.91 4.00
C GLN A 11 13.66 7.88 4.07
N ALA A 12 13.99 9.17 4.03
CA ALA A 12 13.04 10.27 4.04
C ALA A 12 13.08 11.01 2.70
N LEU A 13 11.96 11.63 2.33
CA LEU A 13 11.97 12.66 1.29
C LEU A 13 12.13 14.03 1.96
N ASP A 14 12.78 14.95 1.26
CA ASP A 14 12.81 16.36 1.66
C ASP A 14 11.37 16.89 1.86
N PRO A 15 11.11 17.74 2.87
CA PRO A 15 9.76 18.20 3.20
C PRO A 15 9.00 18.83 2.02
N GLU A 16 9.69 19.62 1.19
CA GLU A 16 9.11 20.27 0.02
C GLU A 16 8.73 19.25 -1.07
N THR A 17 9.64 18.33 -1.34
CA THR A 17 9.41 17.21 -2.26
C THR A 17 8.23 16.36 -1.78
N LEU A 18 8.18 16.02 -0.49
CA LEU A 18 7.11 15.22 0.10
C LEU A 18 5.74 15.90 -0.02
N ALA A 19 5.68 17.22 0.23
CA ALA A 19 4.44 17.97 0.12
C ALA A 19 3.94 18.04 -1.32
N ALA A 20 4.84 18.28 -2.27
CA ALA A 20 4.52 18.34 -3.69
C ALA A 20 4.10 16.97 -4.25
N ASP A 21 4.81 15.90 -3.88
CA ASP A 21 4.50 14.53 -4.28
C ASP A 21 3.16 14.07 -3.71
N LYS A 22 2.87 14.38 -2.43
CA LYS A 22 1.58 14.05 -1.80
C LYS A 22 0.43 14.80 -2.44
N LYS A 23 0.64 16.07 -2.83
CA LYS A 23 -0.38 16.88 -3.51
C LYS A 23 -0.73 16.31 -4.89
N ARG A 24 0.26 15.75 -5.59
CA ARG A 24 0.11 15.16 -6.94
C ARG A 24 -0.17 13.66 -6.93
N CYS A 25 -0.17 13.01 -5.77
CA CYS A 25 -0.38 11.57 -5.70
C CYS A 25 -1.77 11.17 -6.20
N ARG A 26 -1.82 10.07 -6.97
CA ARG A 26 -3.07 9.48 -7.42
C ARG A 26 -3.69 8.65 -6.29
N PRO A 27 -4.93 8.90 -5.88
CA PRO A 27 -5.58 8.14 -4.81
C PRO A 27 -6.03 6.75 -5.30
N PHE A 28 -5.92 5.77 -4.41
CA PHE A 28 -6.38 4.39 -4.58
C PHE A 28 -6.91 3.90 -3.23
N GLY A 29 -8.22 4.04 -3.00
CA GLY A 29 -8.81 3.79 -1.69
C GLY A 29 -8.07 4.56 -0.58
N PRO A 30 -7.65 3.90 0.51
CA PRO A 30 -6.93 4.55 1.61
C PRO A 30 -5.45 4.83 1.30
N CYS A 31 -4.94 4.35 0.17
CA CYS A 31 -3.58 4.57 -0.29
C CYS A 31 -3.52 5.60 -1.43
N GLY A 32 -2.31 5.95 -1.84
CA GLY A 32 -2.08 6.73 -3.04
C GLY A 32 -0.68 6.55 -3.58
N ALA A 33 -0.50 6.70 -4.88
CA ALA A 33 0.80 6.59 -5.53
C ALA A 33 1.26 7.96 -6.02
N GLY A 34 2.36 8.45 -5.43
CA GLY A 34 3.08 9.62 -5.91
C GLY A 34 4.09 9.26 -6.99
N GLU A 35 4.78 10.28 -7.49
CA GLU A 35 5.91 10.09 -8.39
C GLU A 35 7.12 9.52 -7.63
N LYS A 36 7.38 9.97 -6.40
CA LYS A 36 8.56 9.58 -5.61
C LYS A 36 8.27 8.61 -4.46
N ALA A 37 7.06 8.63 -3.92
CA ALA A 37 6.68 7.77 -2.79
C ALA A 37 5.33 7.07 -2.99
N LEU A 38 5.20 5.94 -2.29
CA LEU A 38 3.92 5.29 -2.05
C LEU A 38 3.35 5.79 -0.72
N TYR A 39 2.09 6.21 -0.73
CA TYR A 39 1.36 6.67 0.44
C TYR A 39 0.40 5.60 0.93
N LEU A 40 0.46 5.29 2.22
CA LEU A 40 -0.30 4.20 2.83
C LEU A 40 -1.30 4.71 3.84
N GLY A 41 -2.48 4.09 3.85
CA GLY A 41 -3.52 4.36 4.84
C GLY A 41 -3.15 3.85 6.23
N GLY A 42 -3.72 4.49 7.24
CA GLY A 42 -3.88 3.93 8.58
C GLY A 42 -5.25 3.28 8.76
N PHE A 43 -5.60 2.98 10.00
CA PHE A 43 -6.93 2.43 10.32
C PHE A 43 -8.06 3.45 10.09
N TRP A 44 -7.78 4.73 10.34
CA TRP A 44 -8.78 5.81 10.31
C TRP A 44 -8.48 6.94 9.31
N LEU A 45 -7.25 6.98 8.77
CA LEU A 45 -6.76 8.11 7.98
C LEU A 45 -6.09 7.61 6.70
N ASP A 46 -6.61 8.07 5.57
CA ASP A 46 -6.03 7.81 4.26
C ASP A 46 -4.68 8.50 4.12
N ARG A 47 -3.72 7.85 3.44
CA ARG A 47 -2.40 8.40 3.13
C ARG A 47 -1.70 9.02 4.37
N ARG A 48 -1.90 8.37 5.52
CA ARG A 48 -1.30 8.74 6.82
C ARG A 48 0.20 8.49 6.82
N TYR A 49 0.65 7.49 6.08
CA TYR A 49 2.05 7.09 6.04
C TYR A 49 2.63 7.28 4.64
N TYR A 50 3.96 7.33 4.52
CA TYR A 50 4.64 7.28 3.24
C TYR A 50 5.92 6.43 3.29
N LEU A 51 6.30 5.89 2.14
CA LEU A 51 7.55 5.21 1.87
C LEU A 51 8.10 5.67 0.51
N PRO A 52 9.35 6.17 0.44
CA PRO A 52 10.02 6.38 -0.84
C PRO A 52 10.13 5.05 -1.60
N TYR A 53 9.97 5.07 -2.93
CA TYR A 53 10.06 3.83 -3.73
C TYR A 53 11.41 3.11 -3.56
N SER A 54 12.49 3.86 -3.33
CA SER A 54 13.84 3.33 -3.07
C SER A 54 13.94 2.46 -1.81
N SER A 55 12.99 2.55 -0.88
CA SER A 55 12.95 1.73 0.34
C SER A 55 12.06 0.49 0.21
N ILE A 56 11.29 0.37 -0.88
CA ILE A 56 10.28 -0.67 -1.08
C ILE A 56 10.92 -1.82 -1.87
N GLN A 57 10.81 -3.04 -1.36
CA GLN A 57 11.23 -4.23 -2.10
C GLN A 57 10.06 -4.92 -2.82
N ARG A 58 8.89 -4.99 -2.17
CA ARG A 58 7.71 -5.65 -2.73
C ARG A 58 6.42 -4.92 -2.37
N VAL A 59 5.45 -4.95 -3.28
CA VAL A 59 4.08 -4.47 -3.04
C VAL A 59 3.09 -5.45 -3.65
N PHE A 60 2.29 -6.15 -2.84
CA PHE A 60 1.41 -7.20 -3.35
C PHE A 60 0.05 -7.20 -2.66
N LYS A 61 -0.94 -7.80 -3.33
CA LYS A 61 -2.29 -8.02 -2.78
C LYS A 61 -2.29 -9.25 -1.88
N ARG A 62 -2.98 -9.16 -0.74
CA ARG A 62 -3.30 -10.30 0.14
C ARG A 62 -4.78 -10.25 0.47
N VAL A 63 -5.51 -11.35 0.27
CA VAL A 63 -6.94 -11.42 0.62
C VAL A 63 -7.10 -12.39 1.79
N ALA A 64 -7.63 -11.89 2.90
CA ALA A 64 -8.02 -12.74 4.02
C ALA A 64 -9.53 -13.02 3.97
N MET A 65 -9.93 -14.24 4.31
CA MET A 65 -11.34 -14.60 4.43
C MET A 65 -11.81 -14.40 5.87
N SER A 66 -13.00 -13.82 6.06
CA SER A 66 -13.61 -13.73 7.40
C SER A 66 -13.82 -15.14 7.99
N ARG A 67 -13.77 -15.27 9.33
CA ARG A 67 -13.99 -16.56 10.03
C ARG A 67 -15.34 -17.22 9.68
N GLY A 68 -16.35 -16.42 9.30
CA GLY A 68 -17.66 -16.93 8.84
C GLY A 68 -17.58 -17.77 7.57
N GLY A 69 -16.53 -17.59 6.77
CA GLY A 69 -16.30 -18.37 5.56
C GLY A 69 -15.83 -19.80 5.80
N PHE A 70 -15.10 -20.04 6.90
CA PHE A 70 -14.66 -21.37 7.31
C PHE A 70 -15.75 -22.15 8.06
N SER A 71 -16.66 -21.47 8.77
CA SER A 71 -17.70 -22.11 9.59
C SER A 71 -19.04 -22.34 8.85
N ARG A 72 -19.20 -21.88 7.60
CA ARG A 72 -20.48 -21.78 6.87
C ARG A 72 -21.59 -21.07 7.65
N LYS A 73 -21.25 -20.29 8.68
CA LYS A 73 -22.17 -19.50 9.51
C LYS A 73 -21.67 -18.06 9.55
N GLY A 74 -22.38 -17.16 8.87
CA GLY A 74 -22.12 -15.72 8.88
C GLY A 74 -21.82 -15.14 7.49
N ILE A 75 -21.68 -13.81 7.44
CA ILE A 75 -21.41 -13.06 6.21
C ILE A 75 -19.97 -13.33 5.76
N PHE A 76 -19.83 -13.92 4.56
CA PHE A 76 -18.56 -14.02 3.86
C PHE A 76 -18.11 -12.60 3.48
N ALA A 77 -16.99 -12.16 4.04
CA ALA A 77 -16.36 -10.91 3.65
C ALA A 77 -14.90 -11.19 3.32
N SER A 78 -14.52 -10.94 2.06
CA SER A 78 -13.12 -10.84 1.68
C SER A 78 -12.57 -9.54 2.25
N LEU A 79 -11.40 -9.63 2.87
CA LEU A 79 -10.66 -8.49 3.41
C LEU A 79 -9.41 -8.33 2.54
N PRO A 80 -9.45 -7.46 1.51
CA PRO A 80 -8.32 -7.23 0.64
C PRO A 80 -7.34 -6.27 1.30
N TYR A 81 -6.06 -6.64 1.31
CA TYR A 81 -4.97 -5.84 1.83
C TYR A 81 -3.96 -5.55 0.73
N LEU A 82 -3.45 -4.32 0.72
CA LEU A 82 -2.17 -4.02 0.11
C LEU A 82 -1.06 -4.27 1.13
N VAL A 83 -0.07 -5.06 0.74
CA VAL A 83 1.08 -5.39 1.57
C VAL A 83 2.32 -4.75 0.97
N VAL A 84 3.03 -3.95 1.76
CA VAL A 84 4.28 -3.30 1.35
C VAL A 84 5.42 -3.82 2.21
N GLN A 85 6.41 -4.46 1.58
CA GLN A 85 7.66 -4.87 2.22
C GLN A 85 8.73 -3.81 1.96
N TYR A 86 9.38 -3.37 3.03
CA TYR A 86 10.38 -2.31 3.03
C TYR A 86 11.50 -2.59 4.04
N ASP A 87 12.61 -1.86 3.92
CA ASP A 87 13.78 -1.93 4.83
C ASP A 87 14.25 -3.36 5.20
N GLY A 88 14.22 -4.31 4.26
CA GLY A 88 14.83 -5.64 4.47
C GLY A 88 14.09 -6.55 5.44
N GLY A 89 12.76 -6.48 5.50
CA GLY A 89 11.93 -7.43 6.25
C GLY A 89 10.78 -6.81 7.03
N ARG A 90 10.62 -5.48 6.99
CA ARG A 90 9.47 -4.81 7.59
C ARG A 90 8.29 -4.87 6.64
N GLU A 91 7.09 -5.00 7.19
CA GLU A 91 5.86 -5.07 6.42
C GLU A 91 4.85 -4.03 6.92
N LYS A 92 4.16 -3.37 5.99
CA LYS A 92 2.97 -2.57 6.28
C LYS A 92 1.81 -3.11 5.48
N GLN A 93 0.76 -3.53 6.18
CA GLN A 93 -0.51 -3.92 5.59
C GLN A 93 -1.49 -2.76 5.67
N CYS A 94 -2.22 -2.54 4.58
CA CYS A 94 -3.29 -1.56 4.49
C CYS A 94 -4.56 -2.25 3.99
N LEU A 95 -5.62 -2.22 4.79
CA LEU A 95 -6.92 -2.80 4.44
C LEU A 95 -7.64 -1.90 3.44
N PHE A 96 -8.20 -2.49 2.40
CA PHE A 96 -9.05 -1.84 1.43
C PHE A 96 -10.50 -2.27 1.61
N LYS A 97 -11.43 -1.38 1.26
CA LYS A 97 -12.86 -1.72 1.19
C LYS A 97 -13.20 -2.44 -0.11
N GLN A 98 -12.52 -2.08 -1.20
CA GLN A 98 -12.76 -2.61 -2.53
C GLN A 98 -11.47 -3.23 -3.04
N GLU A 99 -11.52 -4.53 -3.37
CA GLU A 99 -10.35 -5.27 -3.87
C GLU A 99 -9.81 -4.67 -5.17
N GLU A 100 -10.71 -4.26 -6.06
CA GLU A 100 -10.40 -3.60 -7.34
C GLU A 100 -9.45 -2.40 -7.19
N GLN A 101 -9.55 -1.65 -6.08
CA GLN A 101 -8.65 -0.52 -5.83
C GLN A 101 -7.21 -0.95 -5.49
N VAL A 102 -7.03 -2.16 -4.97
CA VAL A 102 -5.71 -2.78 -4.79
C VAL A 102 -5.14 -3.15 -6.15
N ASP A 103 -5.95 -3.78 -7.00
CA ASP A 103 -5.55 -4.21 -8.34
C ASP A 103 -5.15 -3.02 -9.23
N GLN A 104 -5.97 -1.96 -9.25
CA GLN A 104 -5.64 -0.73 -9.97
C GLN A 104 -4.34 -0.07 -9.51
N LEU A 105 -4.03 -0.14 -8.21
CA LEU A 105 -2.77 0.37 -7.68
C LEU A 105 -1.60 -0.49 -8.16
N LEU A 106 -1.73 -1.82 -8.12
CA LEU A 106 -0.70 -2.75 -8.58
C LEU A 106 -0.45 -2.61 -10.09
N ASP A 107 -1.48 -2.39 -10.89
CA ASP A 107 -1.36 -2.12 -12.32
C ASP A 107 -0.68 -0.78 -12.60
N TRP A 108 -1.01 0.24 -11.81
CA TRP A 108 -0.33 1.54 -11.90
C TRP A 108 1.17 1.39 -11.59
N LEU A 109 1.52 0.61 -10.57
CA LEU A 109 2.91 0.30 -10.23
C LEU A 109 3.57 -0.53 -11.32
N ALA A 110 2.87 -1.50 -11.93
CA ALA A 110 3.41 -2.30 -13.03
C ALA A 110 3.91 -1.44 -14.19
N GLN A 111 3.14 -0.41 -14.53
CA GLN A 111 3.41 0.46 -15.67
C GLN A 111 4.52 1.49 -15.38
N ARG A 112 4.61 1.99 -14.15
CA ARG A 112 5.51 3.11 -13.80
C ARG A 112 6.72 2.72 -12.97
N ARG A 113 6.65 1.59 -12.28
CA ARG A 113 7.65 1.08 -11.33
C ARG A 113 7.85 -0.43 -11.53
N PRO A 114 8.18 -0.90 -12.76
CA PRO A 114 8.34 -2.32 -13.06
C PRO A 114 9.43 -3.00 -12.21
N GLU A 115 10.37 -2.23 -11.66
CA GLU A 115 11.41 -2.69 -10.74
C GLU A 115 10.86 -3.20 -9.39
N ILE A 116 9.66 -2.79 -8.99
CA ILE A 116 9.04 -3.23 -7.74
C ILE A 116 8.35 -4.57 -7.97
N LYS A 117 8.76 -5.58 -7.19
CA LYS A 117 8.12 -6.90 -7.24
C LYS A 117 6.69 -6.84 -6.72
N ARG A 118 5.77 -7.45 -7.47
CA ARG A 118 4.32 -7.40 -7.19
C ARG A 118 3.70 -8.70 -6.70
N ALA A 119 4.49 -9.77 -6.63
CA ALA A 119 4.13 -11.03 -6.00
C ALA A 119 4.75 -11.12 -4.60
N SER A 120 4.16 -11.94 -3.72
CA SER A 120 4.81 -12.33 -2.47
C SER A 120 6.00 -13.25 -2.76
N ALA A 121 6.95 -13.33 -1.83
CA ALA A 121 8.08 -14.26 -1.96
C ALA A 121 7.60 -15.73 -2.11
N ASP A 122 6.57 -16.12 -1.36
CA ASP A 122 6.00 -17.48 -1.42
C ASP A 122 5.29 -17.81 -2.74
N ALA A 123 4.84 -16.80 -3.48
CA ALA A 123 4.22 -17.00 -4.78
C ALA A 123 5.24 -17.04 -5.94
N GLU A 124 6.50 -16.68 -5.68
CA GLU A 124 7.62 -16.77 -6.64
C GLU A 124 8.37 -18.13 -6.54
N ALA A 125 8.09 -18.94 -5.51
CA ALA A 125 8.75 -20.22 -5.21
C ALA A 125 7.98 -21.42 -5.79
#